data_AF-A0A3A8RNK9-F1
#
_entry.id   AF-A0A3A8RNK9-F1
#
_cell.length_a   1.000
_cell.length_b   1.000
_cell.length_c   1.000
_cell.angle_alpha   90.00
_cell.angle_beta   90.00
_cell.angle_gamma   90.00
#
_symmetry.space_group_name_H-M   'P 1'
#
loop_
_entity.id
_entity.type
_entity.pdbx_description
1 polymer ?
#
loop_
_entity_poly.entity_id
_entity_poly.type
_entity_poly.pdbx_seq_one_letter_code
_entity_poly.pdbx_strand_id
1 'polypeptide(L)'
;MLLFLIPFLAATPLSEQTCSDVGLAAMLSEALLDQKGVRTLQLKAPEVSSLDAMFQVRTFRSARRVAVQLEFSGRTPLPGKAAKASLSGPNHQTLRVVEVREVVPEPGTEAAQIIVEAEAQAREARGVYTLELLDAEGTRLLVLPRVQFPSI
;
A
#
# COMPACT_ATOMS: atom_id res chain seq x y z
N MET A 1 25.40 -64.73 -12.02
CA MET A 1 24.38 -63.79 -11.53
C MET A 1 25.01 -62.42 -11.40
N LEU A 2 24.78 -61.53 -12.36
CA LEU A 2 25.22 -60.14 -12.33
C LEU A 2 24.03 -59.27 -11.91
N LEU A 3 24.16 -58.58 -10.77
CA LEU A 3 23.19 -57.62 -10.24
C LEU A 3 23.34 -56.29 -10.99
N PHE A 4 22.30 -55.85 -11.69
CA PHE A 4 22.20 -54.50 -12.22
C PHE A 4 21.71 -53.55 -11.13
N LEU A 5 22.57 -52.62 -10.71
CA LEU A 5 22.21 -51.44 -9.93
C LEU A 5 21.77 -50.34 -10.91
N ILE A 6 20.48 -50.02 -10.94
CA ILE A 6 19.93 -48.87 -11.66
C ILE A 6 19.94 -47.69 -10.68
N PRO A 7 20.62 -46.56 -10.98
CA PRO A 7 20.42 -45.35 -10.19
C PRO A 7 19.09 -44.71 -10.61
N PHE A 8 18.14 -44.66 -9.69
CA PHE A 8 16.90 -43.93 -9.86
C PHE A 8 17.25 -42.43 -9.83
N LEU A 9 17.24 -41.77 -10.99
CA LEU A 9 17.33 -40.31 -11.08
C LEU A 9 16.11 -39.73 -10.37
N ALA A 10 16.33 -39.10 -9.23
CA ALA A 10 15.31 -38.30 -8.56
C ALA A 10 14.98 -37.09 -9.45
N ALA A 11 13.78 -37.10 -10.05
CA ALA A 11 13.24 -35.91 -10.69
C ALA A 11 12.95 -34.88 -9.58
N THR A 12 13.74 -33.81 -9.53
CA THR A 12 13.44 -32.63 -8.72
C THR A 12 12.12 -32.02 -9.22
N PRO A 13 11.11 -31.79 -8.37
CA PRO A 13 9.92 -31.09 -8.80
C PRO A 13 10.32 -29.68 -9.23
N LEU A 14 9.95 -29.32 -10.46
CA LEU A 14 10.08 -27.96 -10.98
C LEU A 14 9.27 -27.08 -10.02
N SER A 15 9.95 -26.25 -9.23
CA SER A 15 9.28 -25.31 -8.34
C SER A 15 8.37 -24.46 -9.22
N GLU A 16 7.06 -24.53 -8.99
CA GLU A 16 6.10 -23.62 -9.62
C GLU A 16 6.59 -22.21 -9.29
N GLN A 17 7.15 -21.54 -10.30
CA GLN A 17 7.49 -20.13 -10.20
C GLN A 17 6.15 -19.40 -10.18
N THR A 18 5.58 -19.26 -8.98
CA THR A 18 4.45 -18.38 -8.76
C THR A 18 4.93 -17.00 -9.16
N CYS A 19 4.45 -16.50 -10.29
CA CYS A 19 4.63 -15.11 -10.67
C CYS A 19 3.97 -14.30 -9.55
N SER A 20 4.77 -13.75 -8.65
CA SER A 20 4.26 -12.97 -7.54
C SER A 20 3.59 -11.74 -8.13
N ASP A 21 2.28 -11.60 -7.88
CA ASP A 21 1.53 -10.38 -8.21
C ASP A 21 2.24 -9.19 -7.56
N VAL A 22 2.87 -8.34 -8.38
CA VAL A 22 3.59 -7.15 -7.88
C VAL A 22 2.53 -6.14 -7.44
N GLY A 23 2.40 -5.95 -6.13
CA GLY A 23 1.38 -5.09 -5.51
C GLY A 23 1.52 -3.61 -5.90
N LEU A 24 0.43 -2.85 -5.76
CA LEU A 24 0.42 -1.41 -6.04
C LEU A 24 1.46 -0.67 -5.17
N ALA A 25 1.62 -1.05 -3.90
CA ALA A 25 2.58 -0.43 -3.01
C ALA A 25 4.02 -0.58 -3.50
N ALA A 26 4.39 -1.76 -4.00
CA ALA A 26 5.71 -1.99 -4.59
C ALA A 26 5.91 -1.19 -5.88
N MET A 27 4.94 -1.20 -6.79
CA MET A 27 5.07 -0.45 -8.05
C MET A 27 5.13 1.07 -7.84
N LEU A 28 4.39 1.59 -6.86
CA LEU A 28 4.40 3.00 -6.49
C LEU A 28 5.70 3.39 -5.77
N SER A 29 6.25 2.53 -4.89
CA SER A 29 7.51 2.84 -4.19
C SER A 29 8.71 2.90 -5.13
N GLU A 30 8.73 2.06 -6.15
CA GLU A 30 9.79 2.01 -7.17
C GLU A 30 9.57 3.02 -8.32
N ALA A 31 8.54 3.88 -8.21
CA ALA A 31 8.12 4.82 -9.26
C ALA A 31 7.86 4.17 -10.64
N LEU A 32 7.56 2.87 -10.67
CA LEU A 32 7.22 2.12 -11.89
C LEU A 32 5.80 2.41 -12.37
N LEU A 33 4.92 2.86 -11.46
CA LEU A 33 3.61 3.41 -11.77
C LEU A 33 3.51 4.85 -11.30
N ASP A 34 3.00 5.71 -12.18
CA ASP A 34 2.61 7.07 -11.87
C ASP A 34 1.11 7.29 -12.19
N GLN A 35 0.64 8.51 -11.99
CA GLN A 35 -0.72 8.93 -12.31
C GLN A 35 -1.14 8.77 -13.79
N LYS A 36 -0.21 8.47 -14.70
CA LYS A 36 -0.50 8.18 -16.10
C LYS A 36 -0.68 6.68 -16.36
N GLY A 37 -0.04 5.83 -15.56
CA GLY A 37 -0.09 4.36 -15.69
C GLY A 37 -1.25 3.68 -14.97
N VAL A 38 -1.87 4.35 -14.00
CA VAL A 38 -2.99 3.82 -13.20
C VAL A 38 -4.03 4.91 -12.95
N ARG A 39 -5.31 4.53 -12.81
CA ARG A 39 -6.34 5.51 -12.44
C ARG A 39 -6.05 6.02 -11.03
N THR A 40 -6.01 7.34 -10.91
CA THR A 40 -5.68 8.05 -9.66
C THR A 40 -6.76 9.08 -9.33
N LEU A 41 -7.00 9.28 -8.04
CA LEU A 41 -7.81 10.37 -7.52
C LEU A 41 -6.97 11.14 -6.50
N GLN A 42 -6.81 12.45 -6.72
CA GLN A 42 -6.13 13.32 -5.77
C GLN A 42 -7.13 13.86 -4.76
N LEU A 43 -6.82 13.72 -3.48
CA LEU A 43 -7.66 14.20 -2.38
C LEU A 43 -7.02 15.42 -1.73
N LYS A 44 -7.85 16.35 -1.27
CA LYS A 44 -7.38 17.43 -0.39
C LYS A 44 -7.08 16.83 0.98
N ALA A 45 -5.84 16.99 1.44
CA ALA A 45 -5.49 16.66 2.81
C ALA A 45 -6.31 17.54 3.77
N PRO A 46 -6.82 17.00 4.89
CA PRO A 46 -7.39 17.79 5.96
C PRO A 46 -6.32 18.73 6.54
N GLU A 47 -6.73 19.91 6.99
CA GLU A 47 -5.88 20.74 7.86
C GLU A 47 -5.74 20.01 9.21
N VAL A 48 -4.67 19.25 9.38
CA VAL A 48 -4.38 18.56 10.64
C VAL A 48 -3.75 19.59 11.58
N SER A 49 -4.49 20.07 12.57
CA SER A 49 -4.04 21.16 13.48
C SER A 49 -2.80 20.87 14.34
N SER A 50 -2.19 19.69 14.20
CA SER A 50 -0.96 19.28 14.89
C SER A 50 0.19 18.93 13.94
N LEU A 51 -0.01 19.05 12.62
CA LEU A 51 1.04 18.91 11.62
C LEU A 51 0.97 20.09 10.65
N ASP A 52 1.92 21.03 10.76
CA ASP A 52 2.32 21.94 9.69
C ASP A 52 2.86 21.20 8.43
N ALA A 53 2.72 19.87 8.37
CA ALA A 53 3.13 19.06 7.24
C ALA A 53 2.08 19.19 6.12
N MET A 54 2.39 20.01 5.11
CA MET A 54 1.71 19.96 3.83
C MET A 54 2.01 18.61 3.16
N PHE A 55 1.05 17.69 3.22
CA PHE A 55 1.12 16.42 2.50
C PHE A 55 0.05 16.33 1.42
N GLN A 56 0.40 15.66 0.32
CA GLN A 56 -0.54 15.33 -0.74
C GLN A 56 -1.10 13.93 -0.51
N VAL A 57 -2.38 13.75 -0.81
CA VAL A 57 -3.02 12.45 -0.78
C VAL A 57 -3.40 12.06 -2.19
N ARG A 58 -2.94 10.90 -2.64
CA ARG A 58 -3.36 10.26 -3.89
C ARG A 58 -3.92 8.88 -3.59
N THR A 59 -5.00 8.51 -4.26
CA THR A 59 -5.56 7.17 -4.16
C THR A 59 -5.59 6.49 -5.51
N PHE A 60 -5.38 5.18 -5.49
CA PHE A 60 -5.20 4.35 -6.67
C PHE A 60 -6.14 3.16 -6.61
N ARG A 61 -6.50 2.65 -7.78
CA ARG A 61 -7.33 1.46 -7.89
C ARG A 61 -6.89 0.56 -9.04
N SER A 62 -6.76 -0.72 -8.74
CA SER A 62 -6.68 -1.81 -9.71
C SER A 62 -7.94 -2.68 -9.66
N ALA A 63 -7.95 -3.81 -10.36
CA ALA A 63 -9.10 -4.71 -10.39
C ALA A 63 -9.44 -5.30 -9.01
N ARG A 64 -8.44 -5.53 -8.15
CA ARG A 64 -8.60 -6.22 -6.85
C ARG A 64 -7.94 -5.51 -5.66
N ARG A 65 -7.26 -4.40 -5.92
CA ARG A 65 -6.50 -3.63 -4.92
C ARG A 65 -6.86 -2.16 -5.00
N VAL A 66 -6.69 -1.50 -3.88
CA VAL A 66 -6.68 -0.05 -3.77
C VAL A 66 -5.46 0.37 -2.98
N ALA A 67 -4.94 1.56 -3.25
CA ALA A 67 -3.85 2.12 -2.47
C ALA A 67 -4.10 3.59 -2.11
N VAL A 68 -3.60 4.00 -0.95
CA VAL A 68 -3.51 5.40 -0.53
C VAL A 68 -2.03 5.76 -0.39
N GLN A 69 -1.60 6.78 -1.12
CA GLN A 69 -0.26 7.36 -1.03
C GLN A 69 -0.37 8.71 -0.33
N LEU A 70 0.42 8.86 0.73
CA LEU A 70 0.65 10.11 1.44
C LEU A 70 2.05 10.57 1.08
N GLU A 71 2.17 11.70 0.39
CA GLU A 71 3.44 12.27 -0.05
C GLU A 71 3.71 13.55 0.75
N PHE A 72 4.84 13.61 1.44
CA PHE A 72 5.12 14.65 2.41
C PHE A 72 6.29 15.54 1.99
N SER A 73 6.05 16.85 1.92
CA SER A 73 7.11 17.80 1.60
C SER A 73 8.06 17.98 2.79
N GLY A 74 9.28 17.42 2.72
CA GLY A 74 10.30 17.54 3.79
C GLY A 74 10.63 16.20 4.50
N ARG A 75 11.33 16.27 5.65
CA ARG A 75 11.68 15.08 6.46
C ARG A 75 10.44 14.47 7.15
N THR A 76 10.61 13.22 7.60
CA THR A 76 9.59 12.35 8.20
C THR A 76 8.61 13.12 9.09
N PRO A 77 7.34 13.24 8.68
CA PRO A 77 6.43 14.23 9.25
C PRO A 77 5.53 13.67 10.35
N LEU A 78 5.33 12.35 10.38
CA LEU A 78 4.61 11.72 11.48
C LEU A 78 5.54 11.58 12.69
N PRO A 79 5.02 11.70 13.92
CA PRO A 79 5.81 11.58 15.15
C PRO A 79 6.40 10.17 15.38
N GLY A 80 6.11 9.21 14.51
CA GLY A 80 6.59 7.83 14.58
C GLY A 80 6.47 7.11 13.23
N LYS A 81 6.99 5.88 13.18
CA LYS A 81 6.97 5.01 12.00
C LYS A 81 5.58 4.40 11.81
N ALA A 82 4.99 4.55 10.63
CA ALA A 82 3.74 3.88 10.32
C ALA A 82 3.98 2.38 10.13
N ALA A 83 3.39 1.56 11.01
CA ALA A 83 3.56 0.11 10.98
C ALA A 83 2.24 -0.62 10.69
N LYS A 84 1.11 0.01 11.04
CA LYS A 84 -0.23 -0.57 10.91
C LYS A 84 -1.16 0.47 10.28
N ALA A 85 -2.16 -0.04 9.56
CA ALA A 85 -3.21 0.81 9.02
C ALA A 85 -4.56 0.10 9.05
N SER A 86 -5.63 0.90 9.07
CA SER A 86 -7.00 0.43 8.83
C SER A 86 -7.72 1.34 7.85
N LEU A 87 -8.57 0.76 7.01
CA LEU A 87 -9.45 1.48 6.09
C LEU A 87 -10.88 1.09 6.42
N SER A 88 -11.53 1.90 7.26
CA SER A 88 -12.88 1.66 7.76
C SER A 88 -13.91 2.48 6.99
N GLY A 89 -14.96 1.84 6.53
CA GLY A 89 -16.06 2.42 5.77
C GLY A 89 -17.39 2.34 6.52
N PRO A 90 -18.49 2.79 5.90
CA PRO A 90 -19.82 2.68 6.49
C PRO A 90 -20.23 1.22 6.71
N ASN A 91 -21.21 0.99 7.59
CA ASN A 91 -21.76 -0.33 7.91
C ASN A 91 -20.71 -1.33 8.44
N HIS A 92 -19.72 -0.85 9.20
CA HIS A 92 -18.62 -1.66 9.74
C HIS A 92 -17.76 -2.36 8.67
N GLN A 93 -17.83 -1.92 7.42
CA GLN A 93 -16.95 -2.42 6.37
C GLN A 93 -15.51 -2.03 6.69
N THR A 94 -14.59 -2.99 6.63
CA THR A 94 -13.15 -2.70 6.74
C THR A 94 -12.44 -3.39 5.59
N LEU A 95 -11.64 -2.64 4.84
CA LEU A 95 -10.81 -3.24 3.79
C LEU A 95 -9.62 -3.94 4.43
N ARG A 96 -9.28 -5.13 3.91
CA ARG A 96 -8.11 -5.87 4.37
C ARG A 96 -6.85 -5.18 3.87
N VAL A 97 -6.20 -4.44 4.75
CA VAL A 97 -4.86 -3.87 4.50
C VAL A 97 -3.87 -5.03 4.36
N VAL A 98 -3.10 -5.01 3.28
CA VAL A 98 -2.08 -6.02 3.00
C VAL A 98 -0.67 -5.47 3.12
N GLU A 99 -0.50 -4.16 3.00
CA GLU A 99 0.80 -3.53 3.11
C GLU A 99 0.70 -2.10 3.64
N VAL A 100 1.66 -1.75 4.52
CA VAL A 100 1.98 -0.38 4.92
C VAL A 100 3.46 -0.21 4.66
N ARG A 101 3.79 0.61 3.66
CA ARG A 101 5.16 0.84 3.22
C ARG A 101 5.53 2.29 3.40
N GLU A 102 6.55 2.54 4.20
CA GLU A 102 7.18 3.85 4.33
C GLU A 102 8.42 3.88 3.43
N VAL A 103 8.47 4.85 2.52
CA VAL A 103 9.63 5.09 1.65
C VAL A 103 10.27 6.38 2.13
N VAL A 104 11.48 6.23 2.66
CA VAL A 104 12.31 7.34 3.11
C VAL A 104 13.10 7.84 1.90
N PRO A 105 13.11 9.15 1.62
CA PRO A 105 13.80 9.68 0.46
C PRO A 105 15.31 9.58 0.66
N GLU A 106 16.04 9.38 -0.43
CA GLU A 106 17.50 9.45 -0.40
C GLU A 106 17.95 10.88 -0.04
N PRO A 107 19.12 11.04 0.61
CA PRO A 107 19.62 12.36 0.97
C PRO A 107 19.75 13.26 -0.27
N GLY A 108 18.96 14.33 -0.33
CA GLY A 108 19.08 15.38 -1.35
C GLY A 108 17.96 15.39 -2.39
N THR A 109 17.12 14.36 -2.48
CA THR A 109 16.01 14.33 -3.42
C THR A 109 14.86 13.50 -2.86
N GLU A 110 13.68 14.12 -2.86
CA GLU A 110 12.34 13.54 -2.71
C GLU A 110 11.64 13.69 -1.35
N ALA A 111 10.32 13.70 -1.47
CA ALA A 111 9.36 13.70 -0.39
C ALA A 111 9.31 12.32 0.28
N ALA A 112 9.21 12.28 1.61
CA ALA A 112 8.88 11.03 2.28
C ALA A 112 7.47 10.59 1.86
N GLN A 113 7.26 9.28 1.71
CA GLN A 113 5.94 8.76 1.36
C GLN A 113 5.55 7.57 2.22
N ILE A 114 4.25 7.49 2.51
CA ILE A 114 3.63 6.32 3.14
C ILE A 114 2.57 5.81 2.16
N ILE A 115 2.69 4.53 1.81
CA ILE A 115 1.76 3.85 0.92
C ILE A 115 1.04 2.76 1.71
N VAL A 116 -0.28 2.80 1.70
CA VAL A 116 -1.16 1.78 2.29
C VAL A 116 -1.90 1.08 1.17
N GLU A 117 -1.71 -0.23 1.04
CA GLU A 117 -2.43 -1.06 0.08
C GLU A 117 -3.42 -1.98 0.78
N ALA A 118 -4.62 -2.12 0.19
CA ALA A 118 -5.66 -2.99 0.68
C ALA A 118 -6.34 -3.77 -0.45
N GLU A 119 -6.90 -4.92 -0.10
CA GLU A 119 -7.82 -5.66 -0.97
C GLU A 119 -9.15 -4.92 -1.08
N ALA A 120 -9.65 -4.83 -2.30
CA ALA A 120 -10.99 -4.31 -2.56
C ALA A 120 -11.55 -4.88 -3.86
N GLN A 121 -12.73 -5.47 -3.78
CA GLN A 121 -13.55 -5.79 -4.93
C GLN A 121 -14.19 -4.54 -5.52
N ALA A 122 -14.73 -4.65 -6.74
CA ALA A 122 -15.24 -3.50 -7.46
C ALA A 122 -16.37 -2.74 -6.74
N ARG A 123 -17.19 -3.43 -5.93
CA ARG A 123 -18.23 -2.81 -5.10
C ARG A 123 -17.63 -2.10 -3.89
N GLU A 124 -16.63 -2.70 -3.26
CA GLU A 124 -16.00 -2.20 -2.04
C GLU A 124 -15.22 -0.92 -2.32
N ALA A 125 -14.49 -0.86 -3.44
CA ALA A 125 -13.72 0.32 -3.85
C ALA A 125 -14.57 1.58 -4.12
N ARG A 126 -15.91 1.48 -4.17
CA ARG A 126 -16.81 2.64 -4.37
C ARG A 126 -17.20 3.34 -3.07
N GLY A 127 -16.82 2.79 -1.91
CA GLY A 127 -17.13 3.37 -0.61
C GLY A 127 -16.32 4.62 -0.28
N VAL A 128 -16.75 5.30 0.79
CA VAL A 128 -15.99 6.37 1.45
C VAL A 128 -15.40 5.79 2.73
N TYR A 129 -14.11 5.94 2.91
CA TYR A 129 -13.35 5.32 4.00
C TYR A 129 -12.67 6.37 4.88
N THR A 130 -12.32 5.96 6.08
CA THR A 130 -11.38 6.62 6.98
C THR A 130 -10.14 5.76 7.05
N LEU A 131 -9.00 6.33 6.67
CA LEU A 131 -7.69 5.73 6.90
C LEU A 131 -7.22 6.11 8.31
N GLU A 132 -6.86 5.13 9.11
CA GLU A 132 -6.10 5.33 10.35
C GLU A 132 -4.72 4.71 10.21
N LEU A 133 -3.66 5.47 10.52
CA LEU A 133 -2.29 4.99 10.64
C LEU A 133 -1.89 4.87 12.10
N LEU A 134 -1.22 3.78 12.44
CA LEU A 134 -0.71 3.53 13.79
C LEU A 134 0.75 3.07 13.74
N ASP A 135 1.46 3.31 14.83
CA ASP A 135 2.78 2.72 15.06
C ASP A 135 2.67 1.21 15.41
N ALA A 136 3.79 0.60 15.78
CA ALA A 136 3.82 -0.82 16.13
C ALA A 136 3.08 -1.10 17.44
N GLU A 137 3.08 -0.14 18.36
CA GLU A 137 2.46 -0.18 19.69
C GLU A 137 0.95 0.05 19.63
N GLY A 138 0.43 0.58 18.52
CA GLY A 138 -0.98 0.92 18.34
C GLY A 138 -1.31 2.37 18.71
N THR A 139 -0.30 3.23 18.88
CA THR A 139 -0.50 4.67 18.99
C THR A 139 -0.93 5.21 17.63
N ARG A 140 -2.01 5.99 17.63
CA ARG A 140 -2.56 6.62 16.43
C ARG A 140 -1.64 7.76 15.97
N LEU A 141 -1.14 7.65 14.73
CA LEU A 141 -0.26 8.64 14.11
C LEU A 141 -1.03 9.62 13.21
N LEU A 142 -2.03 9.12 12.48
CA LEU A 142 -2.83 9.91 11.55
C LEU A 142 -4.23 9.34 11.42
N VAL A 143 -5.22 10.22 11.28
CA VAL A 143 -6.58 9.86 10.84
C VAL A 143 -6.93 10.72 9.64
N LEU A 144 -7.18 10.08 8.51
CA LEU A 144 -7.54 10.71 7.26
C LEU A 144 -8.97 10.29 6.89
N PRO A 145 -9.98 11.14 7.15
CA PRO A 145 -11.35 10.86 6.76
C PRO A 145 -11.56 11.10 5.26
N ARG A 146 -12.68 10.58 4.74
CA ARG A 146 -13.16 10.82 3.37
C ARG A 146 -12.22 10.33 2.25
N VAL A 147 -11.49 9.25 2.52
CA VAL A 147 -10.72 8.52 1.50
C VAL A 147 -11.69 7.85 0.52
N GLN A 148 -11.52 8.14 -0.77
CA GLN A 148 -12.29 7.52 -1.84
C GLN A 148 -11.32 7.01 -2.91
N PHE A 149 -11.74 6.01 -3.68
CA PHE A 149 -10.93 5.45 -4.74
C PHE A 149 -11.54 5.74 -6.13
N PRO A 150 -10.71 5.83 -7.18
CA PRO A 150 -11.19 6.04 -8.54
C PRO A 150 -12.26 5.02 -8.96
N SER A 151 -13.16 5.46 -9.84
CA SER A 151 -13.99 4.51 -10.58
C SER A 151 -13.16 3.91 -11.71
N ILE A 152 -13.16 2.58 -11.87
CA ILE A 152 -12.64 1.88 -13.06
C ILE A 152 -13.80 1.51 -13.97
#